data_AF-A0A846G6Q2-F1
#
_entry.id   AF-A0A846G6Q2-F1
#
_cell.length_a   1.000
_cell.length_b   1.000
_cell.length_c   1.000
_cell.angle_alpha   90.00
_cell.angle_beta   90.00
_cell.angle_gamma   90.00
#
_symmetry.space_group_name_H-M   'P 1'
#
loop_
_entity.id
_entity.type
_entity.pdbx_description
1 polymer ?
#
loop_
_entity_poly.entity_id
_entity_poly.type
_entity_poly.pdbx_seq_one_letter_code
_entity_poly.pdbx_strand_id
1 'polypeptide(L)'
;MANYYCRQHFFKCGKSLELTKLYHTTKDSDAYRALPTKVSKQIIKCLVATWRGYFQAIGEWSKHPQKFLGKPKIPKYKNKTQGRNVVIYSCIVCI
;
A
#
# COMPACT_ATOMS: atom_id res chain seq x y z
N MET A 1 -9.73 0.81 2.94
CA MET A 1 -9.40 1.55 4.18
C MET A 1 -7.90 1.74 4.41
N ALA A 2 -7.03 0.72 4.34
CA ALA A 2 -5.60 0.90 4.61
C ALA A 2 -4.92 2.03 3.79
N ASN A 3 -5.16 2.11 2.47
CA ASN A 3 -4.61 3.18 1.62
C ASN A 3 -5.13 4.58 1.99
N TYR A 4 -6.31 4.68 2.61
CA TYR A 4 -6.85 5.95 3.08
C TYR A 4 -5.98 6.52 4.21
N TYR A 5 -5.66 5.71 5.21
CA TYR A 5 -4.76 6.11 6.29
C TYR A 5 -3.36 6.50 5.79
N CYS A 6 -2.80 5.74 4.85
CA CYS A 6 -1.51 6.10 4.24
C CYS A 6 -1.55 7.46 3.55
N ARG A 7 -2.61 7.75 2.77
CA ARG A 7 -2.78 9.04 2.09
C ARG A 7 -3.00 10.19 3.06
N GLN A 8 -3.85 10.00 4.07
CA GLN A 8 -4.08 11.03 5.08
C GLN A 8 -2.79 11.35 5.86
N HIS A 9 -2.01 10.33 6.21
CA HIS A 9 -0.72 10.52 6.84
C HIS A 9 0.29 11.22 5.91
N PHE A 10 0.28 10.88 4.61
CA PHE A 10 1.10 11.56 3.61
C PHE A 10 0.75 13.05 3.50
N PHE A 11 -0.53 13.42 3.43
CA PHE A 11 -0.91 14.84 3.35
C PHE A 11 -0.60 15.59 4.65
N LYS A 12 -0.65 14.93 5.81
CA LYS A 12 -0.36 15.55 7.11
C LYS A 12 1.14 15.71 7.39
N CYS A 13 1.95 14.70 7.07
CA CYS A 13 3.34 14.62 7.50
C CYS A 13 4.36 14.50 6.35
N GLY A 14 3.91 14.27 5.12
CA GLY A 14 4.79 14.07 3.96
C GLY A 14 5.56 12.74 3.95
N LYS A 15 5.30 11.85 4.91
CA LYS A 15 6.05 10.58 5.10
C LYS A 15 5.18 9.35 4.84
N SER A 16 5.81 8.21 4.55
CA SER A 16 5.14 6.91 4.52
C SER A 16 4.71 6.50 5.92
N LEU A 17 3.53 5.88 6.02
CA LEU A 17 3.09 5.27 7.26
C LEU A 17 3.81 3.92 7.45
N GLU A 18 4.35 3.68 8.64
CA GLU A 18 5.04 2.44 8.97
C GLU A 18 4.08 1.24 8.99
N LEU A 19 4.58 0.06 8.61
CA LEU A 19 3.82 -1.18 8.53
C LEU A 19 3.12 -1.53 9.85
N THR A 20 3.85 -1.41 10.98
CA THR A 20 3.35 -1.72 12.32
C THR A 20 2.17 -0.82 12.68
N LYS A 21 2.33 0.50 12.51
CA LYS A 21 1.26 1.48 12.76
C LYS A 21 0.05 1.20 11.88
N LEU A 22 0.26 0.97 10.59
CA LEU A 22 -0.83 0.68 9.66
C LEU A 22 -1.57 -0.62 10.02
N TYR A 23 -0.85 -1.65 10.48
CA TYR A 23 -1.43 -2.90 10.96
C TYR A 23 -2.31 -2.68 12.19
N HIS A 24 -1.81 -2.01 13.23
CA HIS A 24 -2.58 -1.75 14.45
C HIS A 24 -3.84 -0.91 14.18
N THR A 25 -3.78 0.05 13.26
CA THR A 25 -4.95 0.85 12.87
C THR A 25 -5.99 0.06 12.07
N THR A 26 -5.58 -1.00 11.36
CA THR A 26 -6.48 -1.73 10.43
C THR A 26 -6.95 -3.08 10.96
N LYS A 27 -6.28 -3.68 11.96
CA LYS A 27 -6.55 -5.02 12.47
C LYS A 27 -7.99 -5.23 12.96
N ASP A 28 -8.60 -4.20 13.54
CA ASP A 28 -9.93 -4.28 14.13
C ASP A 28 -11.05 -3.97 13.13
N SER A 29 -10.70 -3.61 11.89
CA SER A 29 -11.69 -3.28 10.86
C SER A 29 -12.37 -4.51 10.26
N ASP A 30 -13.65 -4.38 9.91
CA ASP A 30 -14.42 -5.46 9.27
C ASP A 30 -13.75 -5.94 7.98
N ALA A 31 -13.21 -5.02 7.19
CA ALA A 31 -12.49 -5.34 5.95
C ALA A 31 -11.22 -6.18 6.20
N TYR A 32 -10.56 -6.02 7.35
CA TYR A 32 -9.40 -6.82 7.72
C TYR A 32 -9.81 -8.21 8.20
N ARG A 33 -10.91 -8.29 8.98
CA ARG A 33 -11.47 -9.53 9.54
C ARG A 33 -12.21 -10.37 8.51
N ALA A 34 -12.69 -9.77 7.42
CA ALA A 34 -13.36 -10.45 6.31
C ALA A 34 -12.44 -11.36 5.49
N LEU A 35 -11.11 -11.20 5.62
CA LEU A 35 -10.12 -12.00 4.92
C LEU A 35 -9.26 -12.77 5.94
N PRO A 36 -8.68 -13.92 5.56
CA PRO A 36 -7.70 -14.59 6.41
C PRO A 36 -6.56 -13.65 6.80
N THR A 37 -6.17 -13.64 8.07
CA THR A 37 -5.13 -12.75 8.62
C THR A 37 -3.84 -12.71 7.78
N LYS A 38 -3.42 -13.86 7.23
CA LYS A 38 -2.26 -13.98 6.34
C LYS A 38 -2.43 -13.11 5.08
N VAL A 39 -3.59 -13.21 4.44
CA VAL A 39 -3.96 -12.42 3.27
C VAL A 39 -4.01 -10.93 3.60
N SER A 40 -4.69 -10.56 4.69
CA SER A 40 -4.81 -9.16 5.10
C SER A 40 -3.43 -8.54 5.40
N LYS A 41 -2.54 -9.24 6.09
CA LYS A 41 -1.14 -8.81 6.33
C LYS A 41 -0.37 -8.63 5.02
N GLN A 42 -0.53 -9.53 4.06
CA GLN A 42 0.16 -9.43 2.78
C GLN A 42 -0.30 -8.21 1.96
N ILE A 43 -1.60 -7.92 1.95
CA ILE A 43 -2.15 -6.72 1.30
C ILE A 43 -1.54 -5.45 1.91
N ILE A 44 -1.43 -5.38 3.24
CA ILE A 44 -0.80 -4.25 3.93
C ILE A 44 0.69 -4.13 3.55
N LYS A 45 1.43 -5.25 3.48
CA LYS A 45 2.84 -5.25 3.04
C LYS A 45 2.99 -4.73 1.61
N CYS A 46 2.17 -5.21 0.67
CA CYS A 46 2.17 -4.72 -0.70
C CYS A 46 1.90 -3.22 -0.77
N LEU A 47 0.93 -2.73 0.02
CA LEU A 47 0.61 -1.31 0.09
C LEU A 47 1.82 -0.49 0.58
N VAL A 48 2.47 -0.89 1.68
CA VAL A 48 3.66 -0.21 2.21
C VAL A 48 4.80 -0.22 1.18
N ALA A 49 5.01 -1.33 0.48
CA ALA A 49 6.00 -1.42 -0.58
C ALA A 49 5.70 -0.47 -1.75
N THR A 50 4.43 -0.36 -2.18
CA THR A 50 4.01 0.62 -3.20
C THR A 50 4.31 2.05 -2.77
N TRP A 51 4.01 2.40 -1.52
CA TRP A 51 4.32 3.73 -0.98
C TRP A 51 5.83 3.98 -0.92
N ARG A 52 6.62 3.02 -0.47
CA ARG A 52 8.09 3.11 -0.46
C ARG A 52 8.65 3.33 -1.87
N GLY A 53 8.14 2.59 -2.86
CA GLY A 53 8.52 2.76 -4.27
C GLY A 53 8.18 4.14 -4.81
N TYR A 54 7.03 4.71 -4.44
CA TYR A 54 6.68 6.10 -4.78
C TYR A 54 7.69 7.10 -4.21
N PHE A 55 8.08 6.97 -2.94
CA PHE A 55 9.06 7.87 -2.32
C PHE A 55 10.46 7.76 -2.94
N GLN A 56 10.86 6.54 -3.33
CA GLN A 56 12.11 6.34 -4.07
C GLN A 56 12.04 6.99 -5.45
N ALA A 57 10.96 6.73 -6.20
CA ALA A 57 10.76 7.29 -7.53
C ALA A 57 10.72 8.82 -7.52
N ILE A 58 10.04 9.46 -6.55
CA ILE A 58 10.00 10.93 -6.49
C ILE A 58 11.37 11.53 -6.10
N GLY A 59 12.12 10.85 -5.22
CA GLY A 59 13.48 11.27 -4.86
C GLY A 59 14.45 11.14 -6.03
N GLU A 60 14.35 10.06 -6.81
CA GLU A 60 15.18 9.88 -8.01
C GLU A 60 14.76 10.81 -9.14
N TRP A 61 13.46 11.01 -9.35
CA TRP A 61 12.93 11.99 -10.31
C TRP A 61 13.43 13.41 -10.01
N SER A 62 13.54 13.79 -8.73
CA SER A 62 14.09 15.09 -8.34
C SER A 62 15.58 15.26 -8.69
N LYS A 63 16.34 14.16 -8.82
CA LYS A 63 17.77 14.18 -9.16
C LYS A 63 18.00 13.99 -10.66
N HIS A 64 17.20 13.12 -11.29
CA HIS A 64 17.33 12.70 -12.68
C HIS A 64 15.97 12.70 -13.37
N PRO A 65 15.33 13.86 -13.57
CA PRO A 65 14.01 13.94 -14.20
C PRO A 65 13.97 13.34 -15.61
N GLN A 66 15.10 13.35 -16.33
CA GLN A 66 15.26 12.82 -17.69
C GLN A 66 15.12 11.30 -17.80
N LYS A 67 15.31 10.55 -16.70
CA LYS A 67 15.16 9.08 -16.70
C LYS A 67 13.69 8.65 -16.66
N PHE A 68 12.78 9.58 -16.42
CA PHE A 68 11.36 9.31 -16.26
C PHE A 68 10.56 10.00 -17.36
N LEU A 69 9.55 9.30 -17.86
CA LEU A 69 8.59 9.86 -18.84
C LEU A 69 7.71 10.98 -18.26
N GLY A 70 7.75 11.18 -16.94
CA GLY A 70 7.02 12.23 -16.26
C GLY A 70 7.11 12.11 -14.74
N LYS A 71 6.50 13.07 -14.04
CA LYS A 71 6.52 13.12 -12.57
C LYS A 71 5.81 11.89 -11.97
N PRO A 72 6.46 11.14 -11.05
CA PRO A 72 5.84 10.05 -10.32
C PRO A 72 4.53 10.49 -9.63
N LYS A 73 3.49 9.68 -9.75
CA LYS A 73 2.16 9.99 -9.22
C LYS A 73 1.90 9.20 -7.94
N ILE A 74 1.23 9.84 -6.98
CA ILE A 74 0.82 9.19 -5.73
C ILE A 74 -0.11 8.01 -6.00
N PRO A 75 -0.02 6.92 -5.21
CA PRO A 75 -0.93 5.78 -5.32
C PRO A 75 -2.40 6.21 -5.21
N LYS A 76 -3.20 5.92 -6.23
CA LYS A 76 -4.64 6.26 -6.27
C LYS A 76 -5.46 5.26 -5.45
N TYR A 77 -6.68 5.66 -5.10
CA TYR A 77 -7.67 4.70 -4.60
C TYR A 77 -8.15 3.81 -5.73
N LYS A 78 -8.33 2.51 -5.44
CA LYS A 78 -9.05 1.62 -6.35
C LYS A 78 -10.55 1.90 -6.26
N ASN A 79 -11.27 1.63 -7.35
CA ASN A 79 -12.72 1.72 -7.38
C ASN A 79 -13.33 0.78 -6.32
N LYS A 80 -14.38 1.21 -5.60
CA LYS A 80 -14.97 0.45 -4.50
C LYS A 80 -15.69 -0.83 -4.97
N THR A 81 -16.27 -0.82 -6.17
CA THR A 81 -17.07 -1.93 -6.71
C THR A 81 -16.29 -2.74 -7.73
N GLN A 82 -15.47 -2.10 -8.57
CA GLN A 82 -14.74 -2.74 -9.67
C GLN A 82 -13.24 -2.90 -9.41
N GLY A 83 -12.73 -2.35 -8.29
CA GLY A 83 -11.31 -2.35 -7.98
C GLY A 83 -10.82 -3.70 -7.51
N ARG A 84 -10.18 -4.46 -8.39
CA ARG A 84 -9.55 -5.74 -8.03
C ARG A 84 -8.22 -5.51 -7.32
N ASN A 85 -7.97 -6.22 -6.22
CA ASN A 85 -6.64 -6.30 -5.62
C ASN A 85 -6.07 -7.70 -5.85
N VAL A 86 -4.76 -7.78 -6.12
CA VAL A 86 -4.11 -9.10 -6.25
C VAL A 86 -4.04 -9.71 -4.85
N VAL A 87 -4.68 -10.87 -4.70
CA VAL A 87 -4.67 -11.65 -3.47
C VAL A 87 -3.90 -12.92 -3.75
N ILE A 88 -2.80 -13.11 -3.05
CA ILE A 88 -1.97 -14.31 -3.21
C ILE A 88 -2.38 -15.29 -2.11
N TYR A 89 -2.98 -16.40 -2.51
CA TYR A 89 -3.21 -17.53 -1.65
C TYR A 89 -2.05 -18.51 -1.87
N SER A 90 -1.06 -18.49 -0.98
CA SER A 90 -0.08 -19.59 -0.94
C SER A 90 -0.78 -20.80 -0.34
N CYS A 91 -1.26 -21.70 -1.20
CA CYS A 91 -1.62 -23.04 -0.78
C CYS A 91 -0.33 -23.71 -0.30
N ILE A 92 -0.23 -23.98 1.00
CA ILE A 92 0.75 -24.95 1.48
C ILE A 92 0.13 -26.29 1.11
N VAL A 93 0.41 -26.75 -0.11
CA VAL A 93 0.21 -28.17 -0.42
C VAL A 93 1.26 -28.88 0.44
N CYS A 94 0.80 -29.61 1.45
CA CYS A 94 1.62 -30.61 2.12
C CYS A 94 2.08 -31.60 1.04
N ILE A 95 3.37 -31.61 0.74
CA ILE A 95 4.06 -32.68 0.04
C ILE A 95 4.97 -33.33 1.07
#